data_AF-A0A179EX54-F1
#
_entry.id   AF-A0A179EX54-F1
#
_cell.length_a   1.000
_cell.length_b   1.000
_cell.length_c   1.000
_cell.angle_alpha   90.00
_cell.angle_beta   90.00
_cell.angle_gamma   90.00
#
_symmetry.space_group_name_H-M   'P 1'
#
loop_
_entity.id
_entity.type
_entity.pdbx_description
1 polymer ?
#
loop_
_entity_poly.entity_id
_entity_poly.type
_entity_poly.pdbx_seq_one_letter_code
_entity_poly.pdbx_strand_id
1 'polypeptide(L)'
;MMEQQTQSGDSPTSQHQWIDHRIHEAINASLGPLQAQLAALTQHLANSTTAPQPQEGLQPPLPTRTPSESLFGIDAAQLPQQSNGSPNKRKPLPNPPKYNGSRKGYAAWARQMRDKLELDAHYYNGNRDLWYLINSCLEEKPQQVVATFYAAGGPGGNFDPHELMRYLDRTYKDSNIQSRAATSLRTLRQREDQSLATFLPRFEQALAEAGGGDWPDSAKIVFLENALSSQLQRCLVTAHLPTLYQEWLSRVQEIAGKLEKLEARGGSVPKEEKARSGGYQHGQHSSQDQDGDIKMAGVNKTAEKPELPRNERRCYRCGRTGHFVASCPAQVVFPGNQKKGKAKVGRASKPKASDSSEPTSETSEDEGAGKE
;
A
#
# COMPACT_ATOMS: atom_id res chain seq x y z
N MET A 1 22.53 -15.11 57.89
CA MET A 1 23.35 -14.76 56.71
C MET A 1 23.20 -15.91 55.73
N MET A 2 22.78 -15.75 54.47
CA MET A 2 23.25 -14.84 53.40
C MET A 2 24.69 -15.12 52.96
N GLU A 3 24.83 -16.05 52.02
CA GLU A 3 25.88 -16.05 51.00
C GLU A 3 25.22 -16.29 49.63
N GLN A 4 25.83 -15.77 48.57
CA GLN A 4 25.09 -15.34 47.38
C GLN A 4 25.40 -16.21 46.16
N GLN A 5 24.36 -16.61 45.41
CA GLN A 5 24.54 -17.17 44.07
C GLN A 5 24.88 -16.05 43.09
N THR A 6 26.12 -16.04 42.60
CA THR A 6 26.58 -15.15 41.53
C THR A 6 26.02 -15.61 40.18
N GLN A 7 24.81 -15.18 39.85
CA GLN A 7 24.26 -15.35 38.50
C GLN A 7 25.04 -14.48 37.51
N SER A 8 25.88 -15.11 36.69
CA SER A 8 26.56 -14.46 35.56
C SER A 8 25.53 -14.10 34.48
N GLY A 9 25.12 -12.84 34.46
CA GLY A 9 24.18 -12.34 33.45
C GLY A 9 24.79 -12.34 32.04
N ASP A 10 24.10 -13.00 31.11
CA ASP A 10 24.51 -13.05 29.71
C ASP A 10 24.44 -11.64 29.08
N SER A 11 25.54 -11.19 28.47
CA SER A 11 25.66 -9.81 28.00
C SER A 11 25.28 -9.72 26.52
N PRO A 12 24.40 -8.78 26.10
CA PRO A 12 23.89 -8.72 24.72
C PRO A 12 24.99 -8.56 23.66
N THR A 13 26.16 -8.03 24.04
CA THR A 13 27.35 -7.96 23.18
C THR A 13 27.84 -9.34 22.73
N SER A 14 27.76 -10.35 23.60
CA SER A 14 28.17 -11.74 23.33
C SER A 14 27.28 -12.37 22.25
N GLN A 15 25.96 -12.20 22.39
CA GLN A 15 24.99 -12.71 21.42
C GLN A 15 25.16 -12.05 20.05
N HIS A 16 25.49 -10.76 19.98
CA HIS A 16 25.73 -10.07 18.72
C HIS A 16 26.99 -10.58 18.02
N GLN A 17 28.09 -10.76 18.76
CA GLN A 17 29.34 -11.33 18.24
C GLN A 17 29.16 -12.75 17.71
N TRP A 18 28.33 -13.58 18.34
CA TRP A 18 28.00 -14.91 17.82
C TRP A 18 27.23 -14.85 16.49
N ILE A 19 26.28 -13.91 16.35
CA ILE A 19 25.55 -13.67 15.09
C ILE A 19 26.52 -13.22 14.00
N ASP A 20 27.37 -12.24 14.27
CA ASP A 20 28.34 -11.70 13.31
C ASP A 20 29.34 -12.77 12.86
N HIS A 21 29.84 -13.61 13.77
CA HIS A 21 30.74 -14.71 13.43
C HIS A 21 30.07 -15.71 12.48
N ARG A 22 28.81 -16.07 12.74
CA ARG A 22 28.06 -17.03 11.90
C ARG A 22 27.67 -16.45 10.54
N ILE A 23 27.47 -15.14 10.44
CA ILE A 23 27.27 -14.43 9.17
C ILE A 23 28.57 -14.48 8.34
N HIS A 24 29.74 -14.21 8.94
CA HIS A 24 31.02 -14.33 8.25
C HIS A 24 31.33 -15.77 7.81
N GLU A 25 31.00 -16.78 8.64
CA GLU A 25 31.13 -18.20 8.28
C GLU A 25 30.30 -18.54 7.02
N ALA A 26 29.02 -18.15 7.00
CA ALA A 26 28.13 -18.40 5.85
C ALA A 26 28.54 -17.62 4.58
N ILE A 27 29.06 -16.40 4.72
CA ILE A 27 29.59 -15.61 3.61
C ILE A 27 30.86 -16.28 3.03
N ASN A 28 31.79 -16.72 3.88
CA ASN A 28 33.01 -17.41 3.42
C ASN A 28 32.70 -18.77 2.77
N ALA A 29 31.74 -19.52 3.33
CA ALA A 29 31.30 -20.81 2.79
C ALA A 29 30.62 -20.70 1.41
N SER A 30 30.05 -19.53 1.07
CA SER A 30 29.42 -19.28 -0.23
C SER A 30 30.35 -18.59 -1.24
N LEU A 31 31.25 -17.71 -0.79
CA LEU A 31 32.24 -17.05 -1.65
C LEU A 31 33.39 -17.98 -2.07
N GLY A 32 33.87 -18.86 -1.18
CA GLY A 32 34.99 -19.77 -1.47
C GLY A 32 34.77 -20.64 -2.73
N PRO A 33 33.63 -21.34 -2.88
CA PRO A 33 33.31 -22.11 -4.09
C PRO A 33 33.24 -21.25 -5.36
N LEU A 34 32.69 -20.03 -5.29
CA LEU A 34 32.61 -19.11 -6.43
C LEU A 34 34.00 -18.61 -6.84
N GLN A 35 34.87 -18.29 -5.88
CA GLN A 35 36.24 -17.88 -6.14
C GLN A 35 37.07 -19.01 -6.78
N ALA A 36 36.85 -20.26 -6.33
CA ALA A 36 37.44 -21.45 -6.95
C ALA A 36 36.95 -21.68 -8.39
N GLN A 37 35.65 -21.47 -8.66
CA GLN A 37 35.09 -21.55 -10.02
C GLN A 37 35.69 -20.50 -10.96
N LEU A 38 35.84 -19.24 -10.50
CA LEU A 38 36.48 -18.18 -11.27
C LEU A 38 37.97 -18.48 -11.56
N ALA A 39 38.70 -19.04 -10.58
CA ALA A 39 40.08 -19.47 -10.77
C ALA A 39 40.21 -20.59 -11.80
N ALA A 40 39.32 -21.60 -11.75
CA ALA A 40 39.27 -22.69 -12.73
C ALA A 40 38.95 -22.18 -14.15
N LEU A 41 37.99 -21.26 -14.29
CA LEU A 41 37.66 -20.60 -15.56
C LEU A 41 38.87 -19.85 -16.14
N THR A 42 39.61 -19.14 -15.28
CA THR A 42 40.83 -18.40 -15.67
C THR A 42 41.93 -19.34 -16.16
N GLN A 43 42.15 -20.47 -15.47
CA GLN A 43 43.10 -21.50 -15.92
C GLN A 43 42.66 -22.15 -17.23
N HIS A 44 41.37 -22.36 -17.43
CA HIS A 44 40.85 -22.96 -18.68
C HIS A 44 41.10 -22.06 -19.90
N LEU A 45 40.98 -20.74 -19.73
CA LEU A 45 41.31 -19.75 -20.76
C LEU A 45 42.82 -19.69 -21.05
N ALA A 46 43.66 -19.72 -19.99
CA ALA A 46 45.12 -19.78 -20.15
C ALA A 46 45.55 -21.01 -20.96
N ASN A 47 45.03 -22.20 -20.61
CA ASN A 47 45.34 -23.45 -21.30
C ASN A 47 44.89 -23.45 -22.77
N SER A 48 43.75 -22.81 -23.09
CA SER A 48 43.28 -22.68 -24.48
C SER A 48 44.12 -21.71 -25.35
N THR A 49 45.09 -20.99 -24.78
CA THR A 49 45.91 -20.00 -25.49
C THR A 49 47.30 -20.56 -25.89
N THR A 50 47.63 -21.81 -25.56
CA THR A 50 48.91 -22.43 -25.94
C THR A 50 48.88 -22.94 -27.40
N ALA A 51 49.56 -22.22 -28.30
CA ALA A 51 49.63 -22.56 -29.72
C ALA A 51 50.66 -23.66 -30.05
N PRO A 52 50.39 -24.57 -31.00
CA PRO A 52 51.39 -25.39 -31.67
C PRO A 52 52.04 -24.66 -32.86
N GLN A 53 53.34 -24.90 -33.06
CA GLN A 53 54.14 -24.46 -34.23
C GLN A 53 54.18 -25.56 -35.32
N PRO A 54 54.74 -25.32 -36.52
CA PRO A 54 54.07 -25.68 -37.78
C PRO A 54 54.50 -26.99 -38.41
N GLN A 55 53.79 -27.38 -39.48
CA GLN A 55 54.31 -28.25 -40.53
C GLN A 55 54.09 -27.62 -41.92
N GLU A 56 55.01 -27.86 -42.84
CA GLU A 56 55.10 -27.23 -44.15
C GLU A 56 54.36 -28.00 -45.27
N GLY A 57 54.00 -27.26 -46.33
CA GLY A 57 54.07 -27.75 -47.70
C GLY A 57 52.91 -28.57 -48.26
N LEU A 58 52.08 -27.94 -49.11
CA LEU A 58 52.06 -28.16 -50.57
C LEU A 58 50.87 -27.44 -51.26
N GLN A 59 51.10 -26.94 -52.48
CA GLN A 59 50.17 -26.24 -53.39
C GLN A 59 50.71 -26.38 -54.84
N PRO A 60 49.98 -25.98 -55.90
CA PRO A 60 48.53 -26.06 -56.19
C PRO A 60 48.34 -26.93 -57.48
N PRO A 61 47.39 -26.72 -58.45
CA PRO A 61 47.21 -25.49 -59.25
C PRO A 61 45.78 -25.13 -59.77
N LEU A 62 45.43 -23.82 -59.79
CA LEU A 62 44.73 -23.00 -60.85
C LEU A 62 43.43 -23.53 -61.58
N PRO A 63 42.75 -22.76 -62.48
CA PRO A 63 42.80 -21.31 -62.78
C PRO A 63 41.44 -20.55 -62.82
N THR A 64 41.52 -19.21 -62.77
CA THR A 64 40.81 -18.18 -63.59
C THR A 64 39.45 -18.47 -64.26
N ARG A 65 38.39 -17.64 -63.99
CA ARG A 65 37.93 -16.51 -64.86
C ARG A 65 36.64 -15.82 -64.33
N THR A 66 36.39 -14.58 -64.79
CA THR A 66 35.12 -13.84 -64.68
C THR A 66 34.04 -14.31 -65.67
N PRO A 67 32.79 -13.84 -65.52
CA PRO A 67 32.19 -13.03 -66.60
C PRO A 67 31.74 -11.63 -66.15
N SER A 68 31.35 -10.79 -67.12
CA SER A 68 30.89 -9.39 -66.99
C SER A 68 29.70 -9.15 -67.92
N GLU A 69 28.83 -8.18 -67.59
CA GLU A 69 27.74 -7.63 -68.43
C GLU A 69 26.66 -8.64 -68.89
N SER A 70 25.45 -8.26 -69.33
CA SER A 70 24.70 -6.98 -69.37
C SER A 70 23.23 -7.33 -69.00
N LEU A 71 22.20 -6.48 -68.87
CA LEU A 71 21.81 -5.20 -69.47
C LEU A 71 20.67 -4.58 -68.59
N PHE A 72 20.08 -3.46 -69.05
CA PHE A 72 18.88 -2.75 -68.55
C PHE A 72 19.14 -1.62 -67.53
N GLY A 73 19.39 -0.43 -68.08
CA GLY A 73 19.11 0.82 -67.38
C GLY A 73 17.65 1.25 -67.60
N ILE A 74 17.02 1.75 -66.54
CA ILE A 74 15.81 2.59 -66.57
C ILE A 74 15.95 3.68 -65.50
N ASP A 75 15.35 4.83 -65.79
CA ASP A 75 15.57 6.17 -65.24
C ASP A 75 16.07 6.35 -63.79
N ALA A 76 17.05 7.25 -63.67
CA ALA A 76 17.42 7.90 -62.42
C ALA A 76 16.41 9.01 -62.03
N ALA A 77 15.18 8.62 -61.70
CA ALA A 77 14.16 9.51 -61.16
C ALA A 77 13.43 8.85 -59.98
N GLN A 78 13.10 9.65 -58.97
CA GLN A 78 12.26 9.26 -57.82
C GLN A 78 12.78 8.06 -57.00
N LEU A 79 13.81 8.32 -56.17
CA LEU A 79 13.80 7.65 -54.86
C LEU A 79 12.45 7.95 -54.19
N PRO A 80 11.75 6.97 -53.58
CA PRO A 80 10.68 7.28 -52.67
C PRO A 80 11.28 8.08 -51.52
N GLN A 81 10.97 9.37 -51.44
CA GLN A 81 11.38 10.19 -50.31
C GLN A 81 10.76 9.55 -49.05
N GLN A 82 11.59 8.88 -48.25
CA GLN A 82 11.20 8.46 -46.91
C GLN A 82 10.63 9.69 -46.23
N SER A 83 9.35 9.62 -45.86
CA SER A 83 8.58 10.78 -45.43
C SER A 83 9.35 11.48 -44.32
N ASN A 84 9.86 12.68 -44.60
CA ASN A 84 10.69 13.43 -43.67
C ASN A 84 9.76 13.98 -42.59
N GLY A 85 9.40 13.09 -41.66
CA GLY A 85 8.42 13.30 -40.62
C GLY A 85 8.90 14.45 -39.77
N SER A 86 8.30 15.64 -39.98
CA SER A 86 8.70 16.87 -39.29
C SER A 86 8.85 16.57 -37.81
N PRO A 87 10.03 16.85 -37.19
CA PRO A 87 10.27 16.52 -35.79
C PRO A 87 9.13 17.14 -34.99
N ASN A 88 8.29 16.26 -34.42
CA ASN A 88 6.92 16.61 -34.07
C ASN A 88 6.98 17.75 -33.06
N LYS A 89 6.57 18.96 -33.47
CA LYS A 89 6.84 20.23 -32.76
C LYS A 89 5.94 20.37 -31.53
N ARG A 90 6.15 19.45 -30.59
CA ARG A 90 5.63 19.53 -29.22
C ARG A 90 6.06 20.88 -28.64
N LYS A 91 5.20 21.43 -27.80
CA LYS A 91 5.60 22.53 -26.91
C LYS A 91 6.38 21.88 -25.75
N PRO A 92 7.36 22.58 -25.15
CA PRO A 92 8.00 22.09 -23.94
C PRO A 92 6.95 21.79 -22.86
N LEU A 93 7.20 20.78 -22.04
CA LEU A 93 6.35 20.42 -20.91
C LEU A 93 6.17 21.63 -19.97
N PRO A 94 5.00 21.76 -19.31
CA PRO A 94 4.85 22.74 -18.24
C PRO A 94 5.90 22.50 -17.16
N ASN A 95 6.52 23.56 -16.65
CA ASN A 95 7.46 23.44 -15.56
C ASN A 95 6.75 22.86 -14.32
N PRO A 96 7.41 21.97 -13.54
CA PRO A 96 6.81 21.44 -12.33
C PRO A 96 6.54 22.55 -11.30
N PRO A 97 5.54 22.39 -10.42
CA PRO A 97 5.22 23.37 -9.37
C PRO A 97 6.41 23.56 -8.44
N LYS A 98 6.49 24.73 -7.78
CA LYS A 98 7.59 25.02 -6.85
C LYS A 98 7.64 24.02 -5.69
N TYR A 99 8.80 23.42 -5.48
CA TYR A 99 9.01 22.46 -4.40
C TYR A 99 9.29 23.16 -3.06
N ASN A 100 8.44 22.89 -2.07
CA ASN A 100 8.45 23.53 -0.75
C ASN A 100 9.30 22.83 0.33
N GLY A 101 10.14 21.86 -0.04
CA GLY A 101 10.95 21.08 0.92
C GLY A 101 10.21 19.93 1.62
N SER A 102 8.93 19.69 1.31
CA SER A 102 8.17 18.59 1.91
C SER A 102 8.63 17.22 1.39
N ARG A 103 9.22 16.40 2.26
CA ARG A 103 9.63 15.01 1.94
C ARG A 103 8.49 14.16 1.33
N LYS A 104 7.23 14.42 1.73
CA LYS A 104 6.05 13.72 1.20
C LYS A 104 5.79 14.02 -0.28
N GLY A 105 6.04 15.25 -0.73
CA GLY A 105 5.85 15.67 -2.13
C GLY A 105 7.07 15.40 -3.02
N TYR A 106 8.25 15.22 -2.42
CA TYR A 106 9.53 15.17 -3.15
C TYR A 106 9.56 14.10 -4.24
N ALA A 107 9.10 12.88 -3.97
CA ALA A 107 9.17 11.78 -4.95
C ALA A 107 8.39 12.08 -6.24
N ALA A 108 7.18 12.65 -6.11
CA ALA A 108 6.35 13.02 -7.26
C ALA A 108 6.93 14.21 -8.03
N TRP A 109 7.36 15.26 -7.31
CA TRP A 109 8.01 16.43 -7.92
C TRP A 109 9.31 16.04 -8.65
N ALA A 110 10.14 15.21 -8.04
CA ALA A 110 11.40 14.78 -8.61
C ALA A 110 11.22 13.84 -9.82
N ARG A 111 10.08 13.14 -9.96
CA ARG A 111 9.74 12.46 -11.23
C ARG A 111 9.43 13.49 -12.31
N GLN A 112 8.51 14.42 -12.05
CA GLN A 112 8.15 15.49 -13.00
C GLN A 112 9.37 16.33 -13.44
N MET A 113 10.28 16.66 -12.51
CA MET A 113 11.51 17.38 -12.83
C MET A 113 12.46 16.54 -13.69
N ARG A 114 12.59 15.22 -13.45
CA ARG A 114 13.37 14.34 -14.34
C ARG A 114 12.73 14.20 -15.72
N ASP A 115 11.41 14.02 -15.80
CA ASP A 115 10.68 13.96 -17.08
C ASP A 115 10.87 15.25 -17.88
N LYS A 116 10.83 16.40 -17.20
CA LYS A 116 11.11 17.72 -17.77
C LYS A 116 12.55 17.85 -18.27
N LEU A 117 13.55 17.37 -17.52
CA LEU A 117 14.95 17.37 -17.96
C LEU A 117 15.17 16.44 -19.16
N GLU A 118 14.61 15.23 -19.13
CA GLU A 118 14.78 14.18 -20.14
C GLU A 118 14.11 14.52 -21.47
N LEU A 119 12.86 15.03 -21.43
CA LEU A 119 12.06 15.29 -22.63
C LEU A 119 12.31 16.66 -23.26
N ASP A 120 12.74 17.67 -22.49
CA ASP A 120 12.91 19.04 -22.97
C ASP A 120 14.38 19.50 -23.05
N ALA A 121 15.37 18.66 -22.78
CA ALA A 121 16.80 19.02 -22.80
C ALA A 121 17.21 19.84 -24.04
N HIS A 122 16.67 19.48 -25.22
CA HIS A 122 16.98 20.12 -26.51
C HIS A 122 16.34 21.51 -26.71
N TYR A 123 15.50 22.00 -25.79
CA TYR A 123 15.01 23.39 -25.79
C TYR A 123 15.88 24.35 -24.97
N TYR A 124 16.88 23.85 -24.24
CA TYR A 124 17.75 24.64 -23.36
C TYR A 124 19.19 24.65 -23.88
N ASN A 125 19.97 25.71 -23.58
CA ASN A 125 21.32 25.89 -24.11
C ASN A 125 22.36 25.10 -23.28
N GLY A 126 22.08 23.82 -23.06
CA GLY A 126 22.91 22.90 -22.30
C GLY A 126 22.76 23.00 -20.78
N ASN A 127 23.70 22.36 -20.07
CA ASN A 127 23.65 22.06 -18.64
C ASN A 127 23.33 23.27 -17.74
N ARG A 128 23.89 24.45 -18.03
CA ARG A 128 23.78 25.63 -17.15
C ARG A 128 22.35 26.20 -17.11
N ASP A 129 21.62 26.17 -18.22
CA ASP A 129 20.22 26.57 -18.29
C ASP A 129 19.32 25.58 -17.52
N LEU A 130 19.61 24.29 -17.66
CA LEU A 130 18.89 23.20 -16.96
C LEU A 130 19.17 23.20 -15.44
N TRP A 131 20.39 23.54 -15.02
CA TRP A 131 20.77 23.74 -13.62
C TRP A 131 20.02 24.92 -12.99
N TYR A 132 19.93 26.05 -13.72
CA TYR A 132 19.09 27.19 -13.33
C TYR A 132 17.59 26.81 -13.27
N LEU A 133 17.09 26.06 -14.25
CA LEU A 133 15.70 25.60 -14.30
C LEU A 133 15.31 24.81 -13.03
N ILE A 134 16.11 23.81 -12.63
CA ILE A 134 15.87 23.03 -11.40
C ILE A 134 15.75 23.98 -10.20
N ASN A 135 16.69 24.91 -10.04
CA ASN A 135 16.69 25.86 -8.93
C ASN A 135 15.51 26.84 -8.98
N SER A 136 15.03 27.23 -10.17
CA SER A 136 13.83 28.07 -10.34
C SER A 136 12.53 27.36 -9.93
N CYS A 137 12.52 26.02 -10.02
CA CYS A 137 11.44 25.15 -9.56
C CYS A 137 11.53 24.77 -8.07
N LEU A 138 12.49 25.33 -7.32
CA LEU A 138 12.54 25.27 -5.87
C LEU A 138 11.85 26.50 -5.24
N GLU A 139 11.30 26.33 -4.03
CA GLU A 139 10.93 27.44 -3.15
C GLU A 139 12.15 27.92 -2.33
N GLU A 140 12.05 29.09 -1.71
CA GLU A 140 13.12 29.76 -0.96
C GLU A 140 13.85 28.83 0.03
N LYS A 141 13.12 28.02 0.80
CA LYS A 141 13.72 27.14 1.82
C LYS A 141 14.62 26.05 1.20
N PRO A 142 14.18 25.27 0.19
CA PRO A 142 15.11 24.41 -0.55
C PRO A 142 16.22 25.18 -1.30
N GLN A 143 15.96 26.36 -1.86
CA GLN A 143 17.01 27.18 -2.49
C GLN A 143 18.13 27.52 -1.51
N GLN A 144 17.80 27.98 -0.29
CA GLN A 144 18.77 28.24 0.79
C GLN A 144 19.57 26.99 1.16
N VAL A 145 18.93 25.82 1.27
CA VAL A 145 19.60 24.55 1.60
C VAL A 145 20.57 24.09 0.49
N VAL A 146 20.23 24.29 -0.80
CA VAL A 146 21.13 23.90 -1.91
C VAL A 146 22.12 24.99 -2.30
N ALA A 147 22.01 26.23 -1.78
CA ALA A 147 22.70 27.42 -2.29
C ALA A 147 24.21 27.23 -2.49
N THR A 148 24.91 26.67 -1.50
CA THR A 148 26.36 26.41 -1.56
C THR A 148 26.73 25.41 -2.66
N PHE A 149 25.94 24.34 -2.82
CA PHE A 149 26.14 23.33 -3.87
C PHE A 149 25.78 23.88 -5.26
N TYR A 150 24.70 24.66 -5.34
CA TYR A 150 24.26 25.36 -6.55
C TYR A 150 25.32 26.34 -7.07
N ALA A 151 25.91 27.13 -6.18
CA ALA A 151 26.96 28.09 -6.50
C ALA A 151 28.28 27.42 -6.92
N ALA A 152 28.61 26.25 -6.34
CA ALA A 152 29.78 25.47 -6.71
C ALA A 152 29.67 24.76 -8.08
N GLY A 153 28.49 24.69 -8.69
CA GLY A 153 28.28 23.98 -9.97
C GLY A 153 28.42 22.46 -9.89
N GLY A 154 28.36 21.90 -8.67
CA GLY A 154 28.55 20.46 -8.40
C GLY A 154 30.02 19.99 -8.50
N PRO A 155 30.26 18.67 -8.38
CA PRO A 155 31.58 18.07 -8.57
C PRO A 155 32.19 18.46 -9.93
N GLY A 156 33.36 19.09 -9.90
CA GLY A 156 34.05 19.58 -11.09
C GLY A 156 33.49 20.87 -11.71
N GLY A 157 32.44 21.49 -11.13
CA GLY A 157 31.90 22.77 -11.61
C GLY A 157 31.19 22.72 -12.98
N ASN A 158 30.82 21.54 -13.46
CA ASN A 158 30.23 21.32 -14.79
C ASN A 158 28.73 21.68 -14.89
N PHE A 159 28.10 22.09 -13.78
CA PHE A 159 26.66 22.43 -13.70
C PHE A 159 25.74 21.29 -14.19
N ASP A 160 26.12 20.01 -14.00
CA ASP A 160 25.34 18.84 -14.44
C ASP A 160 23.96 18.77 -13.74
N PRO A 161 22.84 18.93 -14.47
CA PRO A 161 21.49 18.87 -13.91
C PRO A 161 21.20 17.57 -13.16
N HIS A 162 21.77 16.44 -13.59
CA HIS A 162 21.58 15.15 -12.95
C HIS A 162 22.24 15.06 -11.58
N GLU A 163 23.36 15.76 -11.37
CA GLU A 163 24.08 15.76 -10.10
C GLU A 163 23.46 16.72 -9.07
N LEU A 164 22.82 17.82 -9.51
CA LEU A 164 21.92 18.61 -8.65
C LEU A 164 20.68 17.80 -8.24
N MET A 165 20.08 17.04 -9.17
CA MET A 165 19.00 16.11 -8.82
C MET A 165 19.46 15.00 -7.87
N ARG A 166 20.68 14.44 -8.04
CA ARG A 166 21.25 13.46 -7.10
C ARG A 166 21.54 14.10 -5.72
N TYR A 167 21.89 15.38 -5.66
CA TYR A 167 22.03 16.12 -4.39
C TYR A 167 20.68 16.30 -3.70
N LEU A 168 19.65 16.73 -4.43
CA LEU A 168 18.27 16.81 -3.94
C LEU A 168 17.74 15.45 -3.47
N ASP A 169 18.08 14.35 -4.15
CA ASP A 169 17.72 12.99 -3.71
C ASP A 169 18.36 12.65 -2.36
N ARG A 170 19.67 12.89 -2.18
CA ARG A 170 20.38 12.67 -0.91
C ARG A 170 19.78 13.48 0.23
N THR A 171 19.32 14.70 -0.03
CA THR A 171 18.77 15.60 0.98
C THR A 171 17.31 15.29 1.32
N TYR A 172 16.43 15.10 0.33
CA TYR A 172 14.96 15.09 0.50
C TYR A 172 14.28 13.73 0.34
N LYS A 173 14.87 12.75 -0.36
CA LYS A 173 14.29 11.41 -0.48
C LYS A 173 14.23 10.74 0.90
N ASP A 174 13.19 9.94 1.15
CA ASP A 174 13.15 9.09 2.34
C ASP A 174 13.97 7.82 2.08
N SER A 175 15.15 7.73 2.71
CA SER A 175 16.04 6.56 2.63
C SER A 175 15.39 5.30 3.24
N ASN A 176 14.45 5.46 4.17
CA ASN A 176 13.79 4.38 4.89
C ASN A 176 12.47 3.94 4.21
N ILE A 177 12.14 4.45 3.01
CA ILE A 177 10.86 4.18 2.34
C ILE A 177 10.60 2.68 2.16
N GLN A 178 11.57 1.91 1.67
CA GLN A 178 11.42 0.46 1.43
C GLN A 178 11.18 -0.35 2.71
N SER A 179 11.91 -0.06 3.79
CA SER A 179 11.76 -0.76 5.07
C SER A 179 10.46 -0.37 5.80
N ARG A 180 10.08 0.92 5.74
CA ARG A 180 8.77 1.40 6.21
C ARG A 180 7.62 0.78 5.42
N ALA A 181 7.76 0.66 4.10
CA ALA A 181 6.77 0.04 3.22
C ALA A 181 6.67 -1.48 3.45
N ALA A 182 7.78 -2.20 3.57
CA ALA A 182 7.78 -3.63 3.91
C ALA A 182 7.18 -3.91 5.30
N THR A 183 7.45 -3.04 6.28
CA THR A 183 6.81 -3.09 7.60
C THR A 183 5.30 -2.85 7.51
N SER A 184 4.90 -1.89 6.66
CA SER A 184 3.48 -1.61 6.39
C SER A 184 2.81 -2.80 5.69
N LEU A 185 3.41 -3.37 4.65
CA LEU A 185 2.89 -4.53 3.90
C LEU A 185 2.67 -5.75 4.80
N ARG A 186 3.59 -6.01 5.74
CA ARG A 186 3.46 -7.10 6.73
C ARG A 186 2.30 -6.89 7.71
N THR A 187 1.95 -5.65 8.02
CA THR A 187 0.98 -5.28 9.08
C THR A 187 -0.37 -4.78 8.57
N LEU A 188 -0.46 -4.37 7.29
CA LEU A 188 -1.67 -3.88 6.65
C LEU A 188 -2.69 -5.02 6.50
N ARG A 189 -3.88 -4.86 7.06
CA ARG A 189 -4.99 -5.83 6.95
C ARG A 189 -6.27 -5.14 6.52
N GLN A 190 -7.04 -5.80 5.65
CA GLN A 190 -8.38 -5.40 5.28
C GLN A 190 -9.28 -5.60 6.49
N ARG A 191 -9.96 -4.53 6.93
CA ARG A 191 -10.94 -4.64 8.01
C ARG A 191 -12.22 -5.33 7.50
N GLU A 192 -12.98 -5.93 8.40
CA GLU A 192 -14.24 -6.60 8.06
C GLU A 192 -15.31 -5.62 7.51
N ASP A 193 -15.22 -4.33 7.85
CA ASP A 193 -16.08 -3.25 7.32
C ASP A 193 -15.55 -2.58 6.04
N GLN A 194 -14.40 -3.02 5.50
CA GLN A 194 -13.69 -2.31 4.44
C GLN A 194 -13.83 -3.00 3.07
N SER A 195 -14.46 -2.32 2.12
CA SER A 195 -14.55 -2.79 0.73
C SER A 195 -13.17 -2.97 0.09
N LEU A 196 -13.04 -4.02 -0.75
CA LEU A 196 -11.73 -4.37 -1.33
C LEU A 196 -11.17 -3.23 -2.18
N ALA A 197 -12.02 -2.52 -2.92
CA ALA A 197 -11.65 -1.36 -3.73
C ALA A 197 -11.03 -0.20 -2.90
N THR A 198 -11.37 -0.08 -1.62
CA THR A 198 -10.80 0.92 -0.71
C THR A 198 -9.53 0.43 -0.02
N PHE A 199 -9.33 -0.89 0.04
CA PHE A 199 -8.14 -1.53 0.61
C PHE A 199 -7.00 -1.60 -0.40
N LEU A 200 -7.29 -2.12 -1.60
CA LEU A 200 -6.28 -2.56 -2.57
C LEU A 200 -5.27 -1.46 -2.98
N PRO A 201 -5.66 -0.19 -3.26
CA PRO A 201 -4.68 0.84 -3.64
C PRO A 201 -3.62 1.10 -2.57
N ARG A 202 -3.96 0.92 -1.29
CA ARG A 202 -3.01 1.07 -0.17
C ARG A 202 -2.08 -0.13 -0.02
N PHE A 203 -2.56 -1.33 -0.37
CA PHE A 203 -1.73 -2.52 -0.42
C PHE A 203 -0.76 -2.45 -1.61
N GLU A 204 -1.24 -2.09 -2.80
CA GLU A 204 -0.41 -1.95 -4.00
C GLU A 204 0.62 -0.83 -3.87
N GLN A 205 0.27 0.30 -3.24
CA GLN A 205 1.25 1.32 -2.88
C GLN A 205 2.34 0.77 -1.96
N ALA A 206 1.97 0.07 -0.88
CA ALA A 206 2.95 -0.51 0.05
C ALA A 206 3.81 -1.61 -0.60
N LEU A 207 3.24 -2.38 -1.54
CA LEU A 207 3.97 -3.37 -2.33
C LEU A 207 4.98 -2.69 -3.26
N ALA A 208 4.57 -1.66 -4.01
CA ALA A 208 5.43 -0.91 -4.91
C ALA A 208 6.56 -0.17 -4.16
N GLU A 209 6.24 0.53 -3.06
CA GLU A 209 7.23 1.22 -2.23
C GLU A 209 8.23 0.25 -1.56
N ALA A 210 7.84 -1.00 -1.31
CA ALA A 210 8.72 -2.07 -0.81
C ALA A 210 9.59 -2.74 -1.89
N GLY A 211 9.50 -2.33 -3.16
CA GLY A 211 10.19 -2.98 -4.28
C GLY A 211 9.52 -4.27 -4.78
N GLY A 212 8.21 -4.42 -4.52
CA GLY A 212 7.44 -5.63 -4.82
C GLY A 212 7.05 -5.85 -6.28
N GLY A 213 7.50 -5.00 -7.22
CA GLY A 213 7.27 -5.20 -8.65
C GLY A 213 7.95 -6.46 -9.17
N ASP A 214 9.25 -6.60 -8.84
CA ASP A 214 10.13 -7.69 -9.27
C ASP A 214 9.93 -9.00 -8.49
N TRP A 215 9.03 -9.03 -7.50
CA TRP A 215 8.76 -10.24 -6.72
C TRP A 215 8.00 -11.27 -7.57
N PRO A 216 8.20 -12.59 -7.35
CA PRO A 216 7.41 -13.60 -8.03
C PRO A 216 5.94 -13.49 -7.62
N ASP A 217 5.04 -13.77 -8.56
CA ASP A 217 3.59 -13.59 -8.36
C ASP A 217 3.03 -14.43 -7.20
N SER A 218 3.63 -15.60 -6.93
CA SER A 218 3.33 -16.40 -5.73
C SER A 218 3.58 -15.64 -4.42
N ALA A 219 4.65 -14.85 -4.33
CA ALA A 219 4.90 -14.02 -3.14
C ALA A 219 3.90 -12.86 -3.05
N LYS A 220 3.57 -12.20 -4.18
CA LYS A 220 2.55 -11.14 -4.22
C LYS A 220 1.18 -11.66 -3.76
N ILE A 221 0.79 -12.84 -4.25
CA ILE A 221 -0.44 -13.56 -3.86
C ILE A 221 -0.41 -13.87 -2.36
N VAL A 222 0.64 -14.51 -1.84
CA VAL A 222 0.73 -14.87 -0.40
C VAL A 222 0.69 -13.65 0.51
N PHE A 223 1.35 -12.54 0.15
CA PHE A 223 1.26 -11.30 0.94
C PHE A 223 -0.15 -10.70 0.92
N LEU A 224 -0.85 -10.74 -0.22
CA LEU A 224 -2.20 -10.19 -0.33
C LEU A 224 -3.23 -11.09 0.34
N GLU A 225 -3.21 -12.40 0.11
CA GLU A 225 -4.12 -13.37 0.73
C GLU A 225 -4.10 -13.28 2.27
N ASN A 226 -2.90 -13.24 2.87
CA ASN A 226 -2.71 -13.02 4.31
C ASN A 226 -3.15 -11.63 4.79
N ALA A 227 -3.43 -10.69 3.87
CA ALA A 227 -3.85 -9.33 4.16
C ALA A 227 -5.36 -9.08 3.94
N LEU A 228 -6.08 -9.98 3.27
CA LEU A 228 -7.54 -9.89 3.06
C LEU A 228 -8.34 -10.20 4.33
N SER A 229 -9.63 -9.86 4.32
CA SER A 229 -10.52 -10.13 5.46
C SER A 229 -10.85 -11.64 5.60
N SER A 230 -11.05 -12.09 6.83
CA SER A 230 -11.40 -13.47 7.19
C SER A 230 -12.67 -14.01 6.50
N GLN A 231 -13.51 -13.13 5.96
CA GLN A 231 -14.69 -13.50 5.18
C GLN A 231 -14.37 -13.69 3.70
N LEU A 232 -13.58 -12.78 3.11
CA LEU A 232 -13.14 -12.92 1.73
C LEU A 232 -12.23 -14.14 1.56
N GLN A 233 -11.30 -14.39 2.50
CA GLN A 233 -10.48 -15.61 2.55
C GLN A 233 -11.33 -16.90 2.50
N ARG A 234 -12.40 -16.99 3.31
CA ARG A 234 -13.32 -18.15 3.29
C ARG A 234 -14.02 -18.35 1.94
N CYS A 235 -14.28 -17.27 1.19
CA CYS A 235 -14.83 -17.35 -0.16
C CYS A 235 -13.78 -17.65 -1.25
N LEU A 236 -12.49 -17.43 -0.96
CA LEU A 236 -11.38 -17.76 -1.86
C LEU A 236 -11.00 -19.24 -1.79
N VAL A 237 -11.05 -19.86 -0.60
CA VAL A 237 -10.75 -21.30 -0.39
C VAL A 237 -11.62 -22.23 -1.25
N THR A 238 -12.84 -21.82 -1.61
CA THR A 238 -13.76 -22.60 -2.46
C THR A 238 -13.73 -22.20 -3.94
N ALA A 239 -12.87 -21.26 -4.33
CA ALA A 239 -12.77 -20.75 -5.69
C ALA A 239 -11.56 -21.35 -6.43
N HIS A 240 -11.72 -21.61 -7.73
CA HIS A 240 -10.56 -21.76 -8.61
C HIS A 240 -9.86 -20.40 -8.75
N LEU A 241 -8.55 -20.38 -8.48
CA LEU A 241 -7.71 -19.19 -8.44
C LEU A 241 -6.50 -19.34 -9.39
N PRO A 242 -6.26 -18.37 -10.30
CA PRO A 242 -5.07 -18.36 -11.16
C PRO A 242 -3.75 -18.22 -10.40
N THR A 243 -2.64 -18.59 -11.04
CA THR A 243 -1.28 -18.44 -10.50
C THR A 243 -0.62 -17.10 -10.85
N LEU A 244 -1.12 -16.40 -11.87
CA LEU A 244 -0.68 -15.06 -12.26
C LEU A 244 -1.35 -13.99 -11.38
N TYR A 245 -0.58 -13.05 -10.84
CA TYR A 245 -1.04 -12.09 -9.83
C TYR A 245 -2.18 -11.19 -10.34
N GLN A 246 -2.13 -10.76 -11.60
CA GLN A 246 -3.17 -9.91 -12.21
C GLN A 246 -4.49 -10.66 -12.45
N GLU A 247 -4.42 -11.94 -12.82
CA GLU A 247 -5.61 -12.78 -13.00
C GLU A 247 -6.21 -13.18 -11.64
N TRP A 248 -5.35 -13.50 -10.67
CA TRP A 248 -5.73 -13.74 -9.28
C TRP A 248 -6.43 -12.52 -8.68
N LEU A 249 -5.84 -11.31 -8.80
CA LEU A 249 -6.46 -10.05 -8.38
C LEU A 249 -7.84 -9.86 -8.99
N SER A 250 -7.95 -10.02 -10.31
CA SER A 250 -9.21 -9.88 -11.05
C SER A 250 -10.29 -10.83 -10.50
N ARG A 251 -9.90 -12.08 -10.20
CA ARG A 251 -10.79 -13.10 -9.61
C ARG A 251 -11.19 -12.76 -8.17
N VAL A 252 -10.28 -12.24 -7.35
CA VAL A 252 -10.57 -11.80 -5.98
C VAL A 252 -11.51 -10.58 -5.97
N GLN A 253 -11.33 -9.64 -6.89
CA GLN A 253 -12.24 -8.49 -7.08
C GLN A 253 -13.66 -8.93 -7.47
N GLU A 254 -13.79 -9.92 -8.37
CA GLU A 254 -15.08 -10.49 -8.75
C GLU A 254 -15.79 -11.14 -7.55
N ILE A 255 -15.05 -11.87 -6.70
CA ILE A 255 -15.58 -12.54 -5.51
C ILE A 255 -15.96 -11.52 -4.43
N ALA A 256 -15.12 -10.51 -4.17
CA ALA A 256 -15.44 -9.43 -3.24
C ALA A 256 -16.69 -8.64 -3.69
N GLY A 257 -16.77 -8.27 -4.97
CA GLY A 257 -17.93 -7.59 -5.56
C GLY A 257 -19.20 -8.45 -5.63
N LYS A 258 -19.12 -9.76 -5.40
CA LYS A 258 -20.26 -10.66 -5.15
C LYS A 258 -20.62 -10.72 -3.67
N LEU A 259 -19.62 -10.77 -2.78
CA LEU A 259 -19.79 -10.76 -1.33
C LEU A 259 -20.49 -9.49 -0.84
N GLU A 260 -19.99 -8.32 -1.23
CA GLU A 260 -20.56 -7.00 -0.88
C GLU A 260 -22.04 -6.89 -1.32
N LYS A 261 -22.42 -7.52 -2.45
CA LYS A 261 -23.81 -7.57 -2.95
C LYS A 261 -24.72 -8.52 -2.17
N LEU A 262 -24.16 -9.54 -1.51
CA LEU A 262 -24.91 -10.41 -0.59
C LEU A 262 -25.10 -9.73 0.76
N GLU A 263 -24.07 -9.06 1.28
CA GLU A 263 -24.13 -8.29 2.52
C GLU A 263 -25.12 -7.12 2.42
N ALA A 264 -25.09 -6.37 1.31
CA ALA A 264 -26.06 -5.30 1.05
C ALA A 264 -27.53 -5.78 1.00
N ARG A 265 -27.77 -7.07 0.70
CA ARG A 265 -29.10 -7.70 0.73
C ARG A 265 -29.44 -8.31 2.09
N GLY A 266 -28.44 -8.81 2.82
CA GLY A 266 -28.60 -9.38 4.17
C GLY A 266 -28.78 -8.32 5.26
N GLY A 267 -28.15 -7.14 5.11
CA GLY A 267 -28.31 -6.01 6.02
C GLY A 267 -29.71 -5.39 5.98
N SER A 268 -30.43 -5.55 4.86
CA SER A 268 -31.82 -5.11 4.69
C SER A 268 -32.83 -6.22 5.05
N VAL A 269 -32.77 -6.73 6.28
CA VAL A 269 -33.98 -7.32 6.89
C VAL A 269 -34.95 -6.16 7.12
N PRO A 270 -36.14 -6.12 6.50
CA PRO A 270 -37.14 -5.12 6.84
C PRO A 270 -37.49 -5.31 8.30
N LYS A 271 -37.28 -4.28 9.11
CA LYS A 271 -37.74 -4.26 10.50
C LYS A 271 -39.26 -4.27 10.47
N GLU A 272 -39.87 -5.45 10.56
CA GLU A 272 -41.32 -5.60 10.63
C GLU A 272 -41.87 -4.77 11.79
N GLU A 273 -42.47 -3.63 11.46
CA GLU A 273 -43.41 -2.99 12.35
C GLU A 273 -44.58 -3.96 12.57
N LYS A 274 -45.07 -4.04 13.81
CA LYS A 274 -46.11 -5.00 14.20
C LYS A 274 -47.49 -4.60 13.65
N ALA A 275 -47.66 -4.69 12.34
CA ALA A 275 -48.95 -4.84 11.71
C ALA A 275 -49.61 -6.11 12.27
N ARG A 276 -50.71 -5.95 13.00
CA ARG A 276 -51.45 -7.06 13.62
C ARG A 276 -52.33 -7.75 12.57
N SER A 277 -51.84 -8.80 11.93
CA SER A 277 -52.69 -9.76 11.23
C SER A 277 -52.07 -11.16 11.26
N GLY A 278 -52.77 -12.11 11.87
CA GLY A 278 -52.37 -13.52 11.88
C GLY A 278 -52.89 -14.25 10.65
N GLY A 279 -52.09 -14.36 9.60
CA GLY A 279 -52.42 -15.11 8.39
C GLY A 279 -52.08 -16.59 8.51
N TYR A 280 -52.93 -17.40 9.14
CA TYR A 280 -52.84 -18.86 9.00
C TYR A 280 -53.27 -19.25 7.58
N GLN A 281 -52.40 -19.94 6.85
CA GLN A 281 -52.72 -20.48 5.54
C GLN A 281 -53.61 -21.73 5.68
N HIS A 282 -54.82 -21.68 5.12
CA HIS A 282 -55.53 -22.88 4.69
C HIS A 282 -56.19 -22.58 3.35
N GLY A 283 -55.75 -23.26 2.29
CA GLY A 283 -56.42 -23.17 1.00
C GLY A 283 -57.73 -23.94 1.01
N GLN A 284 -58.79 -23.37 0.42
CA GLN A 284 -59.96 -24.09 -0.05
C GLN A 284 -60.42 -23.46 -1.38
N HIS A 285 -60.80 -24.29 -2.35
CA HIS A 285 -61.35 -23.82 -3.62
C HIS A 285 -62.71 -23.15 -3.38
N SER A 286 -62.86 -21.90 -3.83
CA SER A 286 -64.18 -21.28 -4.03
C SER A 286 -64.78 -21.77 -5.35
N SER A 287 -65.87 -22.53 -5.30
CA SER A 287 -66.63 -22.92 -6.49
C SER A 287 -67.56 -21.78 -6.95
N GLN A 288 -67.11 -20.99 -7.93
CA GLN A 288 -68.01 -20.13 -8.71
C GLN A 288 -69.04 -20.99 -9.48
N ASP A 289 -70.21 -20.42 -9.77
CA ASP A 289 -71.12 -20.92 -10.82
C ASP A 289 -70.74 -20.35 -12.20
N GLN A 290 -71.48 -20.76 -13.23
CA GLN A 290 -71.14 -20.53 -14.63
C GLN A 290 -71.30 -19.06 -15.06
N ASP A 291 -72.01 -18.25 -14.26
CA ASP A 291 -72.17 -16.81 -14.47
C ASP A 291 -71.09 -15.97 -13.73
N GLY A 292 -70.25 -16.61 -12.90
CA GLY A 292 -69.03 -16.03 -12.35
C GLY A 292 -69.09 -15.41 -10.95
N ASP A 293 -70.25 -15.38 -10.29
CA ASP A 293 -70.40 -14.75 -8.98
C ASP A 293 -69.88 -15.62 -7.81
N ILE A 294 -69.56 -14.96 -6.68
CA ILE A 294 -69.05 -15.62 -5.47
C ILE A 294 -70.20 -15.87 -4.49
N LYS A 295 -70.51 -17.15 -4.25
CA LYS A 295 -71.60 -17.61 -3.39
C LYS A 295 -71.34 -17.30 -1.90
N MET A 296 -71.82 -16.14 -1.43
CA MET A 296 -71.69 -15.74 -0.02
C MET A 296 -72.68 -16.48 0.89
N ALA A 297 -72.18 -17.27 1.84
CA ALA A 297 -73.01 -18.07 2.74
C ALA A 297 -73.29 -17.38 4.09
N GLY A 298 -74.58 -17.16 4.39
CA GLY A 298 -75.15 -17.21 5.75
C GLY A 298 -74.68 -16.18 6.79
N VAL A 299 -75.47 -15.13 6.98
CA VAL A 299 -75.38 -14.23 8.15
C VAL A 299 -75.93 -14.90 9.42
N ASN A 300 -75.30 -14.58 10.57
CA ASN A 300 -75.71 -14.85 11.96
C ASN A 300 -75.72 -16.31 12.47
N LYS A 301 -74.93 -16.54 13.53
CA LYS A 301 -75.46 -17.07 14.80
C LYS A 301 -74.60 -16.68 15.99
N THR A 302 -75.25 -16.32 17.10
CA THR A 302 -74.64 -16.07 18.40
C THR A 302 -74.18 -17.39 19.02
N ALA A 303 -72.94 -17.46 19.51
CA ALA A 303 -72.41 -18.61 20.22
C ALA A 303 -71.55 -18.18 21.42
N GLU A 304 -71.67 -18.94 22.49
CA GLU A 304 -71.25 -18.67 23.85
C GLU A 304 -69.73 -18.57 24.07
N LYS A 305 -69.32 -17.99 25.21
CA LYS A 305 -67.94 -18.08 25.70
C LYS A 305 -67.71 -19.46 26.34
N PRO A 306 -66.71 -20.24 25.93
CA PRO A 306 -66.20 -21.34 26.74
C PRO A 306 -65.35 -20.76 27.88
N GLU A 307 -65.71 -21.01 29.13
CA GLU A 307 -64.77 -20.81 30.23
C GLU A 307 -63.71 -21.93 30.19
N LEU A 308 -62.43 -21.57 30.34
CA LEU A 308 -61.33 -22.53 30.41
C LEU A 308 -60.54 -22.38 31.73
N PRO A 309 -59.98 -23.48 32.27
CA PRO A 309 -59.68 -23.54 33.70
C PRO A 309 -58.55 -22.60 34.13
N ARG A 310 -58.75 -21.92 35.27
CA ARG A 310 -57.84 -20.91 35.84
C ARG A 310 -56.59 -21.51 36.51
N ASN A 311 -55.93 -22.45 35.84
CA ASN A 311 -54.89 -23.28 36.46
C ASN A 311 -53.49 -22.62 36.40
N GLU A 312 -53.02 -22.20 37.58
CA GLU A 312 -51.60 -22.05 37.96
C GLU A 312 -50.62 -21.36 36.98
N ARG A 313 -50.50 -20.03 37.11
CA ARG A 313 -49.38 -19.27 36.53
C ARG A 313 -48.05 -19.65 37.19
N ARG A 314 -47.33 -20.62 36.59
CA ARG A 314 -45.96 -21.01 36.94
C ARG A 314 -44.92 -20.08 36.31
N CYS A 315 -43.80 -19.87 37.00
CA CYS A 315 -42.67 -19.11 36.49
C CYS A 315 -41.89 -19.92 35.45
N TYR A 316 -41.85 -19.45 34.20
CA TYR A 316 -41.14 -20.08 33.07
C TYR A 316 -39.62 -20.28 33.25
N ARG A 317 -39.01 -19.84 34.37
CA ARG A 317 -37.58 -20.05 34.68
C ARG A 317 -37.32 -21.04 35.81
N CYS A 318 -38.31 -21.39 36.64
CA CYS A 318 -38.11 -22.32 37.77
C CYS A 318 -39.30 -23.25 38.06
N GLY A 319 -40.38 -23.20 37.27
CA GLY A 319 -41.56 -24.05 37.42
C GLY A 319 -42.47 -23.75 38.62
N ARG A 320 -42.03 -22.99 39.61
CA ARG A 320 -42.82 -22.65 40.81
C ARG A 320 -43.90 -21.61 40.50
N THR A 321 -45.04 -21.71 41.18
CA THR A 321 -46.15 -20.73 41.12
C THR A 321 -45.83 -19.44 41.90
N GLY A 322 -46.72 -18.45 41.81
CA GLY A 322 -46.69 -17.24 42.66
C GLY A 322 -45.80 -16.09 42.17
N HIS A 323 -45.00 -16.28 41.11
CA HIS A 323 -44.16 -15.21 40.54
C HIS A 323 -43.90 -15.40 39.04
N PHE A 324 -43.36 -14.37 38.39
CA PHE A 324 -42.94 -14.38 36.98
C PHE A 324 -41.41 -14.31 36.85
N VAL A 325 -40.88 -14.56 35.65
CA VAL A 325 -39.42 -14.63 35.37
C VAL A 325 -38.65 -13.38 35.83
N ALA A 326 -39.26 -12.19 35.70
CA ALA A 326 -38.67 -10.93 36.14
C ALA A 326 -38.49 -10.81 37.66
N SER A 327 -39.21 -11.60 38.45
CA SER A 327 -39.21 -11.62 39.92
C SER A 327 -38.83 -13.00 40.47
N CYS A 328 -38.06 -13.77 39.70
CA CYS A 328 -37.65 -15.11 40.10
C CYS A 328 -36.44 -15.06 41.06
N PRO A 329 -36.50 -15.70 42.25
CA PRO A 329 -35.36 -15.74 43.17
C PRO A 329 -34.16 -16.55 42.62
N ALA A 330 -34.35 -17.30 41.53
CA ALA A 330 -33.29 -17.97 40.78
C ALA A 330 -32.67 -17.07 39.66
N GLN A 331 -32.67 -15.74 39.83
CA GLN A 331 -31.89 -14.87 38.96
C GLN A 331 -30.41 -14.97 39.32
N VAL A 332 -29.64 -15.66 38.45
CA VAL A 332 -28.19 -15.72 38.53
C VAL A 332 -27.62 -14.33 38.22
N VAL A 333 -27.12 -13.64 39.24
CA VAL A 333 -26.52 -12.30 39.09
C VAL A 333 -25.09 -12.43 38.58
N PHE A 334 -24.90 -12.27 37.27
CA PHE A 334 -23.57 -12.17 36.68
C PHE A 334 -22.90 -10.86 37.14
N PRO A 335 -21.68 -10.91 37.71
CA PRO A 335 -20.99 -9.73 38.24
C PRO A 335 -20.40 -8.86 37.11
N GLY A 336 -21.25 -8.05 36.49
CA GLY A 336 -20.83 -7.13 35.41
C GLY A 336 -21.74 -5.94 35.12
N ASN A 337 -22.98 -5.91 35.64
CA ASN A 337 -23.97 -4.87 35.29
C ASN A 337 -24.34 -3.95 36.46
N GLN A 338 -23.35 -3.51 37.25
CA GLN A 338 -23.54 -2.41 38.21
C GLN A 338 -23.61 -1.07 37.45
N LYS A 339 -24.85 -0.66 37.10
CA LYS A 339 -25.13 0.68 36.57
C LYS A 339 -24.80 1.74 37.64
N LYS A 340 -23.59 2.32 37.59
CA LYS A 340 -23.20 3.45 38.45
C LYS A 340 -24.17 4.62 38.22
N GLY A 341 -25.00 4.92 39.23
CA GLY A 341 -25.91 6.05 39.20
C GLY A 341 -25.13 7.36 39.12
N LYS A 342 -25.43 8.22 38.13
CA LYS A 342 -24.85 9.56 38.03
C LYS A 342 -25.45 10.46 39.10
N ALA A 343 -24.75 10.62 40.23
CA ALA A 343 -25.05 11.67 41.19
C ALA A 343 -24.93 13.05 40.50
N LYS A 344 -25.95 13.91 40.66
CA LYS A 344 -25.91 15.30 40.20
C LYS A 344 -25.20 16.14 41.26
N VAL A 345 -24.09 16.78 40.90
CA VAL A 345 -23.44 17.82 41.72
C VAL A 345 -23.76 19.19 41.12
N GLY A 346 -23.95 20.20 41.99
CA GLY A 346 -24.49 21.50 41.63
C GLY A 346 -23.55 22.40 40.80
N ARG A 347 -24.17 23.29 40.01
CA ARG A 347 -23.50 24.33 39.22
C ARG A 347 -23.42 25.64 40.03
N ALA A 348 -22.27 25.93 40.61
CA ALA A 348 -21.94 27.27 41.12
C ALA A 348 -21.55 28.23 39.98
N SER A 349 -21.50 29.55 40.21
CA SER A 349 -21.30 30.55 39.15
C SER A 349 -20.42 31.75 39.54
N LYS A 350 -19.49 32.11 38.63
CA LYS A 350 -18.84 33.45 38.51
C LYS A 350 -17.89 33.85 39.67
N PRO A 351 -17.09 34.95 39.56
CA PRO A 351 -17.13 36.08 38.61
C PRO A 351 -15.89 36.31 37.72
N LYS A 352 -15.88 37.46 37.01
CA LYS A 352 -14.74 38.07 36.29
C LYS A 352 -14.25 39.31 37.06
N ALA A 353 -12.93 39.52 37.12
CA ALA A 353 -12.18 40.78 37.26
C ALA A 353 -10.72 40.39 37.61
N SER A 354 -9.62 41.06 37.27
CA SER A 354 -9.18 41.97 36.19
C SER A 354 -7.92 42.66 36.70
N ASP A 355 -6.93 42.86 35.83
CA ASP A 355 -5.94 43.95 35.87
C ASP A 355 -4.57 43.79 36.59
N SER A 356 -3.62 44.58 36.06
CA SER A 356 -2.37 45.13 36.62
C SER A 356 -1.12 44.27 36.93
N SER A 357 -0.05 44.62 36.18
CA SER A 357 1.33 44.91 36.62
C SER A 357 2.44 43.85 36.56
N GLU A 358 3.57 44.30 36.02
CA GLU A 358 4.94 43.79 36.19
C GLU A 358 5.43 44.01 37.64
N PRO A 359 6.63 43.50 37.98
CA PRO A 359 7.73 44.47 38.11
C PRO A 359 9.01 44.10 37.35
N THR A 360 9.74 45.13 36.96
CA THR A 360 11.16 45.07 36.55
C THR A 360 12.06 44.83 37.75
N SER A 361 13.28 44.33 37.51
CA SER A 361 14.39 44.31 38.46
C SER A 361 15.69 44.64 37.73
N GLU A 362 16.26 45.82 38.00
CA GLU A 362 17.50 46.30 37.41
C GLU A 362 18.68 46.14 38.39
N THR A 363 19.82 45.66 37.87
CA THR A 363 21.21 45.85 38.36
C THR A 363 22.09 45.66 37.11
N SER A 364 22.88 46.62 36.58
CA SER A 364 23.95 47.43 37.20
C SER A 364 25.18 46.57 37.58
N GLU A 365 26.44 46.95 37.32
CA GLU A 365 27.04 48.10 36.59
C GLU A 365 27.58 47.65 35.19
N ASP A 366 28.66 48.08 34.50
CA ASP A 366 29.84 48.94 34.72
C ASP A 366 30.44 49.45 33.36
N GLU A 367 31.53 50.23 33.37
CA GLU A 367 32.08 51.03 32.25
C GLU A 367 32.96 50.32 31.16
N GLY A 368 33.23 51.05 30.06
CA GLY A 368 34.25 50.71 29.04
C GLY A 368 34.34 51.71 27.86
N ALA A 369 34.86 52.92 28.08
CA ALA A 369 34.71 54.08 27.16
C ALA A 369 35.75 54.24 26.01
N GLY A 370 35.36 54.96 24.95
CA GLY A 370 36.21 55.48 23.85
C GLY A 370 35.35 55.85 22.62
N LYS A 371 35.07 57.14 22.35
CA LYS A 371 35.84 58.09 21.52
C LYS A 371 36.06 57.62 20.06
N GLU A 372 35.83 58.45 19.04
CA GLU A 372 35.64 59.93 19.00
C GLU A 372 34.48 60.34 18.07
#